data_AF-A0AA50UYN0-F1
#
_entry.id   AF-A0AA50UYN0-F1
#
_cell.length_a   1.000
_cell.length_b   1.000
_cell.length_c   1.000
_cell.angle_alpha   90.00
_cell.angle_beta   90.00
_cell.angle_gamma   90.00
#
_symmetry.space_group_name_H-M   'P 1'
#
loop_
_entity.id
_entity.type
_entity.pdbx_description
1 polymer ?
#
loop_
_entity_poly.entity_id
_entity_poly.type
_entity_poly.pdbx_seq_one_letter_code
_entity_poly.pdbx_strand_id
1 'polypeptide(L)' 'SRLLEQLLRNLEKRDPHQFFAWPVNDNFAPNYSNIIKRPMDFSTIKQKIDDNEYKSLNCFIV' A
#
# COMPACT_ATOMS: atom_id res chain seq x y z
N SER A 1 -5.89 13.15 -2.06
CA SER A 1 -5.26 14.17 -1.18
C SER A 1 -3.87 14.47 -1.71
N ARG A 2 -3.58 15.72 -2.11
CA ARG A 2 -2.33 16.08 -2.80
C ARG A 2 -1.06 15.66 -2.03
N LEU A 3 -1.06 15.82 -0.70
CA LEU A 3 0.06 15.42 0.15
C LEU A 3 0.24 13.89 0.18
N LEU A 4 -0.83 13.14 0.42
CA LEU A 4 -0.75 11.67 0.48
C LEU A 4 -0.32 11.07 -0.86
N GLU A 5 -0.79 11.62 -1.97
CA GLU A 5 -0.35 11.22 -3.30
C GLU A 5 1.13 11.53 -3.55
N GLN A 6 1.64 12.67 -3.05
CA GLN A 6 3.08 12.99 -3.12
C GLN A 6 3.91 12.01 -2.28
N LEU A 7 3.45 11.66 -1.09
CA LEU A 7 4.11 10.68 -0.24
C LEU A 7 4.12 9.29 -0.89
N LEU A 8 2.99 8.82 -1.40
CA LEU A 8 2.89 7.55 -2.11
C LEU A 8 3.85 7.51 -3.30
N ARG A 9 3.89 8.55 -4.15
CA ARG A 9 4.84 8.64 -5.26
C ARG A 9 6.30 8.58 -4.81
N ASN A 10 6.64 9.15 -3.66
CA ASN A 10 7.99 9.07 -3.12
C ASN A 10 8.35 7.67 -2.60
N LEU A 11 7.36 6.92 -2.09
CA LEU A 11 7.54 5.52 -1.70
C LEU A 11 7.70 4.62 -2.92
N GLU A 12 6.86 4.78 -3.94
CA GLU A 12 6.97 4.03 -5.21
C GLU A 12 8.34 4.22 -5.87
N LYS A 13 8.88 5.45 -5.87
CA LYS A 13 10.23 5.73 -6.39
C LYS A 13 11.34 5.00 -5.64
N ARG A 14 11.12 4.60 -4.39
CA ARG A 14 12.08 3.84 -3.57
C ARG A 14 11.93 2.33 -3.74
N ASP A 15 10.91 1.87 -4.46
CA ASP A 15 10.67 0.47 -4.80
C ASP A 15 10.76 0.25 -6.32
N PRO A 16 11.96 0.37 -6.93
CA PRO A 16 12.13 0.25 -8.38
C PRO A 16 11.76 -1.14 -8.92
N HIS A 17 11.79 -2.16 -8.06
CA HIS A 17 11.41 -3.53 -8.41
C HIS A 17 9.92 -3.82 -8.23
N GLN A 18 9.15 -2.86 -7.72
CA GLN A 18 7.69 -2.95 -7.58
C GLN A 18 7.24 -4.13 -6.70
N PHE A 19 8.02 -4.48 -5.69
CA PHE A 19 7.65 -5.53 -4.74
C PHE A 19 6.37 -5.20 -3.97
N PHE A 20 6.09 -3.92 -3.74
CA PHE A 20 4.94 -3.44 -2.99
C PHE A 20 3.87 -2.80 -3.89
N ALA A 21 3.98 -2.90 -5.21
CA ALA A 21 3.04 -2.25 -6.13
C ALA A 21 1.64 -2.87 -6.06
N TRP A 22 1.54 -4.17 -5.82
CA TRP A 22 0.30 -4.95 -5.88
C TRP A 22 0.16 -5.88 -4.67
N PRO A 23 -1.06 -6.35 -4.36
CA PRO A 23 -1.28 -7.33 -3.29
C PRO A 23 -0.42 -8.58 -3.50
N VAL A 24 0.19 -9.07 -2.42
CA VAL A 24 0.96 -10.31 -2.44
C VAL A 24 -0.01 -11.50 -2.58
N ASN A 25 0.28 -12.35 -3.57
CA ASN A 25 -0.46 -13.59 -3.81
C ASN A 25 0.32 -14.79 -3.20
N ASP A 26 -0.42 -15.74 -2.62
CA ASP A 26 0.14 -16.99 -2.08
C ASP A 26 0.94 -17.82 -3.09
N ASN A 27 0.70 -17.65 -4.40
CA ASN A 27 1.51 -18.28 -5.45
C ASN A 27 2.96 -17.78 -5.45
N PHE A 28 3.19 -16.51 -5.12
CA PHE A 28 4.52 -15.91 -5.04
C PHE A 28 5.12 -16.04 -3.63
N ALA A 29 4.27 -16.03 -2.60
CA ALA A 29 4.67 -16.21 -1.22
C ALA A 29 3.75 -17.24 -0.53
N PRO A 30 4.09 -18.54 -0.60
CA PRO A 30 3.26 -19.59 0.00
C PRO A 30 2.95 -19.32 1.47
N ASN A 31 1.68 -19.48 1.85
CA ASN A 31 1.12 -19.20 3.18
C ASN A 31 1.07 -17.71 3.61
N TYR A 32 1.24 -16.76 2.69
CA TYR A 32 1.19 -15.34 3.02
C TYR A 32 -0.16 -14.93 3.62
N SER A 33 -1.27 -15.28 2.98
CA SER A 33 -2.63 -14.95 3.44
C SER A 33 -2.97 -15.58 4.80
N ASN A 34 -2.38 -16.73 5.10
CA ASN A 34 -2.57 -17.43 6.37
C ASN A 34 -1.85 -16.71 7.52
N ILE A 35 -0.73 -16.04 7.25
CA ILE A 35 0.12 -15.42 8.28
C ILE A 35 -0.20 -13.92 8.41
N ILE A 36 -0.30 -13.21 7.30
CA ILE A 36 -0.50 -11.76 7.25
C ILE A 36 -1.99 -11.43 7.27
N LYS A 37 -2.49 -11.03 8.43
CA LYS A 37 -3.93 -10.79 8.67
C LYS A 37 -4.46 -9.48 8.09
N ARG A 38 -3.58 -8.53 7.80
CA ARG A 38 -3.92 -7.20 7.27
C ARG A 38 -2.92 -6.85 6.16
N PRO A 39 -3.04 -7.46 4.96
CA PRO A 39 -2.16 -7.13 3.85
C PRO A 39 -2.35 -5.68 3.40
N MET A 40 -1.30 -5.09 2.85
CA MET A 40 -1.31 -3.74 2.29
C MET A 40 -0.25 -3.62 1.20
N ASP A 41 -0.52 -2.78 0.21
CA ASP A 41 0.32 -2.52 -0.96
C ASP A 41 -0.01 -1.12 -1.52
N PHE A 42 0.81 -0.61 -2.45
CA PHE A 42 0.65 0.73 -3.01
C PHE A 42 -0.64 0.91 -3.79
N SER A 43 -1.14 -0.10 -4.51
CA SER A 43 -2.42 -0.01 -5.22
C SER A 43 -3.59 0.11 -4.23
N THR A 44 -3.55 -0.64 -3.14
CA THR A 44 -4.55 -0.52 -2.05
C THR A 44 -4.47 0.85 -1.36
N ILE A 45 -3.27 1.34 -1.06
CA ILE A 45 -3.08 2.69 -0.49
C ILE A 45 -3.63 3.76 -1.44
N LYS A 46 -3.36 3.62 -2.75
CA LYS A 46 -3.88 4.55 -3.77
C LYS A 46 -5.40 4.58 -3.76
N GLN A 47 -6.04 3.42 -3.77
CA GLN A 47 -7.50 3.29 -3.71
C GLN A 47 -8.06 3.97 -2.45
N LYS A 48 -7.47 3.72 -1.28
CA LYS A 48 -7.90 4.36 -0.02
C LYS A 48 -7.71 5.89 0.00
N ILE A 49 -6.72 6.42 -0.72
CA ILE A 49 -6.58 7.87 -0.91
C ILE A 49 -7.72 8.41 -1.78
N ASP A 50 -8.05 7.72 -2.86
CA ASP A 50 -9.08 8.11 -3.82
C ASP A 50 -10.49 8.03 -3.20
N ASP A 51 -10.73 7.05 -2.35
CA ASP A 51 -11.94 6.88 -1.54
C ASP A 51 -11.99 7.78 -0.29
N ASN A 52 -10.96 8.62 -0.10
CA ASN A 52 -10.83 9.55 1.01
C ASN A 52 -10.92 8.87 2.40
N GLU A 53 -10.40 7.65 2.54
CA GLU A 53 -10.42 6.88 3.78
C GLU A 53 -9.39 7.37 4.81
N TYR A 54 -8.30 7.99 4.34
CA TYR A 54 -7.27 8.56 5.21
C TYR A 54 -7.71 9.92 5.78
N LYS A 55 -8.46 9.89 6.89
CA LYS A 55 -8.96 11.09 7.58
C LYS A 55 -7.88 11.89 8.30
N SER A 56 -6.72 11.30 8.52
CA SER A 56 -5.54 11.97 9.09
C SER A 56 -4.27 11.36 8.52
N LEU A 57 -3.13 12.07 8.66
CA LEU A 57 -1.83 11.52 8.28
C LEU A 57 -1.48 10.28 9.12
N ASN A 58 -1.95 10.20 10.37
CA ASN A 58 -1.74 9.03 11.22
C ASN A 58 -2.39 7.78 10.62
N CYS A 59 -3.57 7.90 10.01
CA CYS A 59 -4.23 6.78 9.33
C CYS A 59 -3.43 6.26 8.12
N PHE A 60 -2.54 7.06 7.54
CA PHE A 60 -1.69 6.67 6.41
C PHE A 60 -0.40 5.96 6.87
N ILE A 61 0.10 6.29 8.06
CA ILE A 61 1.34 5.76 8.63
C ILE A 61 1.10 4.49 9.46
N VAL A 62 -0.11 4.35 10.03
CA VAL A 62 -0.54 3.26 10.93
C VAL A 62 -1.56 2.37 10.23
#